data_AF-A0AAN5BYG6-F1
#
_entry.id   AF-A0AAN5BYG6-F1
#
_cell.length_a   1.000
_cell.length_b   1.000
_cell.length_c   1.000
_cell.angle_alpha   90.00
_cell.angle_beta   90.00
_cell.angle_gamma   90.00
#
_symmetry.space_group_name_H-M   'P 1'
#
loop_
_entity.id
_entity.type
_entity.pdbx_description
1 polymer ?
#
loop_
_entity_poly.entity_id
_entity_poly.type
_entity_poly.pdbx_seq_one_letter_code
_entity_poly.pdbx_strand_id
1 'polypeptide(L)'
;MHILTPRPGTGTTTGGENWVGYLTTAQNASLVLSYNLAVGGASIDNSLVQGSTDVDLASQVDIFDETYSSKPASAPWSAENSVFGFWIGINEYVVLCSGETRLKLAPPMFIDQGNATVEQHAAYLAVYNRNLEAMVDGFKTNHTDILDDPTDYGFPDATCINDDGTSCIWWNDYHPSAKYHQLQAEDMKKVLQPLGAW
;
A
#
# COMPACT_ATOMS: atom_id res chain seq x y z
N MET A 1 11.64 14.87 -17.91
CA MET A 1 11.51 13.43 -17.64
C MET A 1 11.98 13.20 -16.20
N HIS A 2 11.11 13.44 -15.22
CA HIS A 2 11.38 13.14 -13.81
C HIS A 2 10.65 11.85 -13.48
N ILE A 3 11.38 10.75 -13.55
CA ILE A 3 10.99 9.49 -12.95
C ILE A 3 11.17 9.73 -11.44
N LEU A 4 10.07 9.84 -10.69
CA LEU A 4 10.10 9.98 -9.22
C LEU A 4 10.07 8.62 -8.50
N THR A 5 10.10 7.51 -9.24
CA THR A 5 10.71 6.32 -8.64
C THR A 5 12.22 6.59 -8.57
N PRO A 6 12.88 6.39 -7.43
CA PRO A 6 14.33 6.23 -7.47
C PRO A 6 14.64 5.12 -8.51
N ARG A 7 15.83 5.13 -9.11
CA ARG A 7 16.24 4.07 -10.06
C ARG A 7 15.75 2.72 -9.56
N PRO A 8 15.20 1.84 -10.41
CA PRO A 8 14.74 0.53 -9.98
C PRO A 8 15.80 -0.13 -9.07
N GLY A 9 15.40 -0.52 -7.85
CA GLY A 9 16.32 -1.01 -6.80
C GLY A 9 16.93 0.03 -5.84
N THR A 10 16.65 1.34 -5.99
CA THR A 10 17.02 2.37 -5.01
C THR A 10 15.78 2.84 -4.25
N GLY A 11 15.91 3.06 -2.94
CA GLY A 11 14.84 3.63 -2.10
C GLY A 11 13.58 2.77 -1.89
N THR A 12 13.61 1.47 -2.20
CA THR A 12 12.57 0.51 -1.76
C THR A 12 13.00 -0.16 -0.46
N THR A 13 12.06 -0.79 0.24
CA THR A 13 12.30 -1.57 1.45
C THR A 13 12.13 -3.06 1.20
N THR A 14 12.70 -3.59 0.11
CA THR A 14 12.45 -4.98 -0.35
C THR A 14 13.71 -5.77 -0.69
N GLY A 15 14.89 -5.13 -0.62
CA GLY A 15 16.14 -5.68 -1.17
C GLY A 15 16.25 -5.61 -2.70
N GLY A 16 15.29 -4.98 -3.40
CA GLY A 16 15.28 -4.85 -4.85
C GLY A 16 14.15 -3.98 -5.41
N GLU A 17 13.58 -4.33 -6.56
CA GLU A 17 12.39 -3.63 -7.07
C GLU A 17 11.14 -4.01 -6.26
N ASN A 18 10.21 -3.06 -6.09
CA ASN A 18 8.89 -3.35 -5.54
C ASN A 18 7.89 -3.66 -6.67
N TRP A 19 6.66 -4.03 -6.32
CA TRP A 19 5.64 -4.43 -7.30
C TRP A 19 5.34 -3.35 -8.35
N VAL A 20 5.37 -2.06 -7.99
CA VAL A 20 5.21 -0.94 -8.93
C VAL A 20 6.37 -0.88 -9.91
N GLY A 21 7.60 -1.09 -9.42
CA GLY A 21 8.79 -1.24 -10.25
C GLY A 21 8.58 -2.32 -11.30
N TYR A 22 8.34 -3.56 -10.87
CA TYR A 22 8.11 -4.69 -11.78
C TYR A 22 6.96 -4.45 -12.77
N LEU A 23 5.85 -3.86 -12.33
CA LEU A 23 4.73 -3.53 -13.23
C LEU A 23 5.15 -2.56 -14.34
N THR A 24 6.06 -1.63 -14.07
CA THR A 24 6.44 -0.58 -15.04
C THR A 24 7.68 -0.91 -15.87
N THR A 25 8.48 -1.90 -15.45
CA THR A 25 9.76 -2.25 -16.10
C THR A 25 9.79 -3.64 -16.72
N ALA A 26 9.13 -4.62 -16.10
CA ALA A 26 9.24 -6.03 -16.46
C ALA A 26 7.92 -6.63 -16.97
N GLN A 27 6.80 -6.18 -16.42
CA GLN A 27 5.47 -6.73 -16.75
C GLN A 27 4.71 -5.91 -17.79
N ASN A 28 5.26 -4.79 -18.25
CA ASN A 28 4.64 -3.89 -19.23
C ASN A 28 4.85 -4.36 -20.68
N ALA A 29 3.82 -4.25 -21.51
CA ALA A 29 3.87 -4.50 -22.96
C ALA A 29 4.20 -3.24 -23.77
N SER A 30 3.96 -2.06 -23.18
CA SER A 30 4.27 -0.75 -23.75
C SER A 30 4.89 0.18 -22.71
N LEU A 31 5.29 1.40 -23.09
CA LEU A 31 5.79 2.38 -22.12
C LEU A 31 4.72 2.69 -21.07
N VAL A 32 5.04 2.43 -19.80
CA VAL A 32 4.24 2.82 -18.64
C VAL A 32 5.06 3.83 -17.83
N LEU A 33 4.47 4.98 -17.53
CA LEU A 33 5.08 5.97 -16.64
C LEU A 33 4.54 5.78 -15.23
N SER A 34 5.42 5.84 -14.23
CA SER A 34 5.07 5.78 -12.82
C SER A 34 5.32 7.13 -12.16
N TYR A 35 4.30 7.65 -11.50
CA TYR A 35 4.34 8.85 -10.67
C TYR A 35 4.11 8.42 -9.21
N ASN A 36 5.17 7.93 -8.58
CA ASN A 36 5.08 7.35 -7.25
C ASN A 36 5.14 8.43 -6.16
N LEU A 37 4.04 8.60 -5.44
CA LEU A 37 3.94 9.51 -4.29
C LEU A 37 4.03 8.78 -2.94
N ALA A 38 4.23 7.46 -2.96
CA ALA A 38 4.26 6.65 -1.75
C ALA A 38 5.47 7.01 -0.87
N VAL A 39 5.20 7.19 0.42
CA VAL A 39 6.21 7.43 1.45
C VAL A 39 6.21 6.26 2.43
N GLY A 40 7.39 5.66 2.65
CA GLY A 40 7.54 4.62 3.67
C GLY A 40 7.18 5.16 5.06
N GLY A 41 6.35 4.42 5.79
CA GLY A 41 5.90 4.83 7.13
C GLY A 41 4.68 5.76 7.16
N ALA A 42 4.14 6.14 6.00
CA ALA A 42 2.94 6.97 5.91
C ALA A 42 1.73 6.28 6.55
N SER A 43 0.96 7.04 7.32
CA SER A 43 -0.40 6.68 7.71
C SER A 43 -1.41 7.18 6.65
N ILE A 44 -2.69 6.86 6.83
CA ILE A 44 -3.83 7.37 6.06
C ILE A 44 -4.03 8.86 6.40
N ASP A 45 -3.99 9.18 7.70
CA ASP A 45 -4.18 10.54 8.22
C ASP A 45 -3.46 10.69 9.57
N ASN A 46 -2.41 11.51 9.60
CA ASN A 46 -1.58 11.81 10.76
C ASN A 46 -2.33 12.60 11.86
N SER A 47 -3.48 13.19 11.54
CA SER A 47 -4.36 13.79 12.53
C SER A 47 -5.12 12.74 13.36
N LEU A 48 -5.34 11.54 12.81
CA LEU A 48 -6.02 10.42 13.48
C LEU A 48 -5.01 9.48 14.15
N VAL A 49 -4.05 8.99 13.36
CA VAL A 49 -2.98 8.09 13.78
C VAL A 49 -1.66 8.60 13.20
N GLN A 50 -0.77 9.08 14.07
CA GLN A 50 0.54 9.56 13.65
C GLN A 50 1.41 8.38 13.20
N GLY A 51 1.74 8.33 11.90
CA GLY A 51 2.71 7.40 11.33
C GLY A 51 4.14 7.71 11.74
N SER A 52 5.12 7.07 11.10
CA SER A 52 6.55 7.34 11.35
C SER A 52 7.12 8.50 10.53
N THR A 53 6.26 9.19 9.76
CA THR A 53 6.59 10.35 8.93
C THR A 53 5.47 11.39 9.04
N ASP A 54 5.78 12.65 8.70
CA ASP A 54 4.81 13.75 8.67
C ASP A 54 3.97 13.77 7.38
N VAL A 55 4.30 12.93 6.39
CA VAL A 55 3.54 12.80 5.13
C VAL A 55 2.62 11.58 5.17
N ASP A 56 1.31 11.82 5.31
CA ASP A 56 0.27 10.79 5.26
C ASP A 56 -0.36 10.68 3.85
N LEU A 57 -1.33 9.79 3.68
CA LEU A 57 -2.05 9.63 2.41
C LEU A 57 -2.81 10.91 2.02
N ALA A 58 -3.43 11.60 2.98
CA ALA A 58 -4.11 12.87 2.71
C ALA A 58 -3.14 13.88 2.07
N SER A 59 -1.95 14.03 2.64
CA SER A 59 -0.88 14.85 2.09
C SER A 59 -0.42 14.40 0.71
N GLN A 60 -0.33 13.09 0.45
CA GLN A 60 0.02 12.54 -0.87
C GLN A 60 -1.05 12.86 -1.92
N VAL A 61 -2.33 12.86 -1.54
CA VAL A 61 -3.43 13.28 -2.42
C VAL A 61 -3.38 14.78 -2.69
N ASP A 62 -3.05 15.60 -1.69
CA ASP A 62 -2.86 17.05 -1.88
C ASP A 62 -1.70 17.32 -2.85
N ILE A 63 -0.57 16.60 -2.71
CA ILE A 63 0.56 16.69 -3.65
C ILE A 63 0.12 16.29 -5.07
N PHE A 64 -0.70 15.25 -5.22
CA PHE A 64 -1.27 14.88 -6.51
C PHE A 64 -2.14 15.99 -7.08
N ASP A 65 -3.01 16.60 -6.26
CA ASP A 65 -3.89 17.66 -6.70
C ASP A 65 -3.10 18.90 -7.16
N GLU A 66 -2.11 19.32 -6.39
CA GLU A 66 -1.27 20.47 -6.72
C GLU A 66 -0.40 20.23 -7.96
N THR A 67 0.10 19.00 -8.15
CA THR A 67 1.13 18.72 -9.16
C THR A 67 0.56 18.15 -10.45
N TYR A 68 -0.44 17.28 -10.36
CA TYR A 68 -0.87 16.43 -11.47
C TYR A 68 -2.33 16.61 -11.87
N SER A 69 -3.24 17.12 -11.00
CA SER A 69 -4.67 17.25 -11.36
C SER A 69 -4.91 18.09 -12.62
N SER A 70 -4.07 19.10 -12.84
CA SER A 70 -4.09 19.99 -14.00
C SER A 70 -3.61 19.33 -15.31
N LYS A 71 -3.14 18.07 -15.24
CA LYS A 71 -2.61 17.28 -16.37
C LYS A 71 -1.51 18.05 -17.13
N PRO A 72 -0.43 18.46 -16.44
CA PRO A 72 0.60 19.28 -17.05
C PRO A 72 1.28 18.53 -18.21
N ALA A 73 1.87 19.27 -19.15
CA ALA A 73 2.58 18.65 -20.28
C ALA A 73 3.74 17.74 -19.87
N SER A 74 4.27 17.89 -18.65
CA SER A 74 5.28 17.01 -18.05
C SER A 74 4.72 15.65 -17.58
N ALA A 75 3.40 15.56 -17.37
CA ALA A 75 2.68 14.37 -16.93
C ALA A 75 1.25 14.36 -17.51
N PRO A 76 1.10 14.17 -18.83
CA PRO A 76 -0.22 14.14 -19.46
C PRO A 76 -0.95 12.84 -19.10
N TRP A 77 -2.19 12.95 -18.61
CA TRP A 77 -3.00 11.79 -18.25
C TRP A 77 -4.51 12.02 -18.47
N SER A 78 -5.26 10.92 -18.62
CA SER A 78 -6.72 10.87 -18.64
C SER A 78 -7.23 9.68 -17.82
N ALA A 79 -8.52 9.65 -17.50
CA ALA A 79 -9.09 8.54 -16.74
C ALA A 79 -9.03 7.20 -17.51
N GLU A 80 -8.94 7.26 -18.83
CA GLU A 80 -8.90 6.10 -19.73
C GLU A 80 -7.50 5.50 -19.89
N ASN A 81 -6.44 6.25 -19.58
CA ASN A 81 -5.05 5.82 -19.82
C ASN A 81 -4.20 5.74 -18.54
N SER A 82 -4.82 5.90 -17.37
CA SER A 82 -4.12 5.96 -16.09
C SER A 82 -4.78 5.09 -15.05
N VAL A 83 -3.93 4.48 -14.22
CA VAL A 83 -4.34 3.68 -13.06
C VAL A 83 -3.87 4.39 -11.80
N PHE A 84 -4.77 4.52 -10.83
CA PHE A 84 -4.47 5.07 -9.52
C PHE A 84 -4.43 3.93 -8.51
N GLY A 85 -3.28 3.77 -7.84
CA GLY A 85 -3.06 2.72 -6.84
C GLY A 85 -2.90 3.31 -5.45
N PHE A 86 -3.61 2.74 -4.48
CA PHE A 86 -3.49 3.08 -3.07
C PHE A 86 -3.12 1.80 -2.30
N TRP A 87 -1.96 1.82 -1.64
CA TRP A 87 -1.47 0.70 -0.81
C TRP A 87 -1.04 1.27 0.55
N ILE A 88 -1.96 1.23 1.51
CA ILE A 88 -1.85 1.91 2.81
C ILE A 88 -2.57 1.09 3.89
N GLY A 89 -2.41 1.41 5.17
CA GLY A 89 -3.15 0.80 6.28
C GLY A 89 -2.30 -0.03 7.25
N ILE A 90 -1.15 -0.55 6.80
CA ILE A 90 -0.31 -1.41 7.65
C ILE A 90 0.40 -0.62 8.75
N ASN A 91 0.77 0.65 8.50
CA ASN A 91 1.45 1.48 9.49
C ASN A 91 0.50 1.88 10.64
N GLU A 92 -0.79 2.09 10.37
CA GLU A 92 -1.82 2.25 11.40
C GLU A 92 -1.82 1.06 12.33
N TYR A 93 -1.89 -0.14 11.75
CA TYR A 93 -1.94 -1.38 12.50
C TYR A 93 -0.71 -1.53 13.41
N VAL A 94 0.50 -1.25 12.89
CA VAL A 94 1.74 -1.28 13.68
C VAL A 94 1.71 -0.28 14.84
N VAL A 95 1.26 0.96 14.60
CA VAL A 95 1.14 1.99 15.65
C VAL A 95 0.13 1.55 16.71
N LEU A 96 -1.01 1.00 16.30
CA LEU A 96 -2.06 0.55 17.21
C LEU A 96 -1.65 -0.68 18.05
N CYS A 97 -0.95 -1.64 17.44
CA CYS A 97 -0.56 -2.90 18.07
C CYS A 97 0.71 -2.80 18.92
N SER A 98 1.60 -1.84 18.64
CA SER A 98 2.82 -1.62 19.44
C SER A 98 2.53 -1.07 20.84
N GLY A 99 1.29 -0.68 21.13
CA GLY A 99 0.93 0.00 22.38
C GLY A 99 1.54 1.41 22.47
N GLU A 100 2.19 1.89 21.41
CA GLU A 100 2.53 3.29 21.26
C GLU A 100 1.22 4.07 21.10
N THR A 101 0.64 4.54 22.20
CA THR A 101 -0.52 5.43 22.19
C THR A 101 -0.20 6.71 21.41
N ARG A 102 -0.41 6.68 20.09
CA ARG A 102 -0.42 7.84 19.18
C ARG A 102 -1.77 8.02 18.51
N LEU A 103 -2.79 7.32 19.01
CA LEU A 103 -4.18 7.66 18.79
C LEU A 103 -4.41 9.06 19.35
N LYS A 104 -4.56 10.05 18.45
CA LYS A 104 -5.08 11.38 18.81
C LYS A 104 -6.60 11.34 19.03
N LEU A 105 -7.22 10.16 18.93
CA LEU A 105 -8.60 9.87 19.32
C LEU A 105 -8.77 9.85 20.85
N ALA A 106 -8.41 10.94 21.49
CA ALA A 106 -9.15 11.42 22.65
C ALA A 106 -9.20 12.95 22.59
N PRO A 107 -9.82 13.56 21.56
CA PRO A 107 -10.11 14.97 21.66
C PRO A 107 -11.15 15.14 22.79
N PRO A 108 -10.99 16.15 23.67
CA PRO A 108 -12.02 16.56 24.64
C PRO A 108 -13.42 16.75 24.00
N MET A 109 -13.47 16.86 22.68
CA MET A 109 -14.66 16.89 21.85
C MET A 109 -15.64 15.72 22.07
N PHE A 110 -15.19 14.51 22.44
CA PHE A 110 -16.12 13.41 22.76
C PHE A 110 -16.71 13.48 24.19
N ILE A 111 -16.12 14.29 25.07
CA ILE A 111 -16.65 14.51 26.42
C ILE A 111 -17.91 15.40 26.36
N ASP A 112 -18.04 16.24 25.32
CA ASP A 112 -19.13 17.21 25.16
C ASP A 112 -20.22 16.79 24.15
N GLN A 113 -20.00 15.73 23.35
CA GLN A 113 -20.88 15.40 22.20
C GLN A 113 -22.11 14.53 22.49
N GLY A 114 -22.36 14.17 23.76
CA GLY A 114 -23.57 13.47 24.20
C GLY A 114 -23.76 12.05 23.64
N ASN A 115 -24.72 11.30 24.20
CA ASN A 115 -24.94 9.89 23.89
C ASN A 115 -25.21 9.60 22.39
N ALA A 116 -25.86 10.53 21.67
CA ALA A 116 -26.23 10.33 20.27
C ALA A 116 -25.02 10.27 19.32
N THR A 117 -23.97 11.03 19.60
CA THR A 117 -22.74 11.03 18.78
C THR A 117 -21.91 9.78 19.05
N VAL A 118 -21.89 9.31 20.30
CA VAL A 118 -21.27 8.02 20.69
C VAL A 118 -22.00 6.85 20.03
N GLU A 119 -23.34 6.86 20.00
CA GLU A 119 -24.14 5.83 19.31
C GLU A 119 -23.92 5.84 17.79
N GLN A 120 -23.85 7.00 17.15
CA GLN A 120 -23.50 7.10 15.73
C GLN A 120 -22.09 6.55 15.47
N HIS A 121 -21.10 6.92 16.28
CA HIS A 121 -19.74 6.43 16.12
C HIS A 121 -19.66 4.90 16.31
N ALA A 122 -20.37 4.35 17.29
CA ALA A 122 -20.48 2.91 17.50
C ALA A 122 -21.13 2.19 16.31
N ALA A 123 -22.16 2.79 15.70
CA ALA A 123 -22.79 2.26 14.49
C ALA A 123 -21.83 2.28 13.29
N TYR A 124 -21.07 3.37 13.10
CA TYR A 124 -20.03 3.45 12.07
C TYR A 124 -18.91 2.43 12.30
N LEU A 125 -18.46 2.24 13.54
CA LEU A 125 -17.46 1.25 13.89
C LEU A 125 -17.95 -0.17 13.61
N ALA A 126 -19.21 -0.47 13.92
CA ALA A 126 -19.80 -1.79 13.66
C ALA A 126 -19.94 -2.08 12.16
N VAL A 127 -20.26 -1.06 11.34
CA VAL A 127 -20.30 -1.19 9.88
C VAL A 127 -18.88 -1.33 9.31
N TYR A 128 -17.94 -0.52 9.79
CA TYR A 128 -16.53 -0.60 9.39
C TYR A 128 -15.94 -1.98 9.70
N ASN A 129 -16.11 -2.48 10.92
CA ASN A 129 -15.61 -3.79 11.32
C ASN A 129 -16.22 -4.92 10.48
N ARG A 130 -17.54 -4.87 10.20
CA ARG A 130 -18.20 -5.85 9.33
C ARG A 130 -17.64 -5.83 7.91
N ASN A 131 -17.43 -4.65 7.35
CA ASN A 131 -16.86 -4.52 6.01
C ASN A 131 -15.39 -4.96 5.98
N LEU A 132 -14.63 -4.67 7.04
CA LEU A 132 -13.25 -5.12 7.20
C LEU A 132 -13.18 -6.65 7.29
N GLU A 133 -14.03 -7.28 8.09
CA GLU A 133 -14.15 -8.75 8.17
C GLU A 133 -14.48 -9.34 6.80
N ALA A 134 -15.47 -8.79 6.10
CA ALA A 134 -15.83 -9.26 4.75
C ALA A 134 -14.69 -9.08 3.73
N MET A 135 -13.94 -7.97 3.82
CA MET A 135 -12.75 -7.75 2.98
C MET A 135 -11.63 -8.75 3.32
N VAL A 136 -11.38 -9.02 4.60
CA VAL A 136 -10.39 -10.00 5.06
C VAL A 136 -10.77 -11.40 4.62
N ASP A 137 -12.04 -11.78 4.76
CA ASP A 137 -12.54 -13.09 4.33
C ASP A 137 -12.43 -13.24 2.81
N GLY A 138 -12.84 -12.22 2.05
CA GLY A 138 -12.68 -12.19 0.59
C GLY A 138 -11.22 -12.27 0.15
N PHE A 139 -10.32 -11.57 0.84
CA PHE A 139 -8.88 -11.65 0.60
C PHE A 139 -8.36 -13.05 0.85
N LYS A 140 -8.66 -13.65 2.01
CA LYS A 140 -8.24 -15.02 2.38
C LYS A 140 -8.76 -16.08 1.42
N THR A 141 -9.99 -15.95 0.93
CA THR A 141 -10.56 -16.92 -0.02
C THR A 141 -9.96 -16.84 -1.41
N ASN A 142 -9.37 -15.70 -1.79
CA ASN A 142 -8.86 -15.45 -3.14
C ASN A 142 -7.32 -15.33 -3.21
N HIS A 143 -6.61 -15.39 -2.09
CA HIS A 143 -5.15 -15.28 -2.00
C HIS A 143 -4.57 -16.43 -1.15
N THR A 144 -4.71 -17.67 -1.62
CA THR A 144 -4.38 -18.91 -0.88
C THR A 144 -3.01 -19.53 -1.20
N ASP A 145 -2.06 -18.75 -1.73
CA ASP A 145 -1.10 -19.39 -2.62
C ASP A 145 0.35 -19.36 -2.09
N ILE A 146 0.93 -18.18 -1.86
CA ILE A 146 2.37 -18.07 -1.55
C ILE A 146 2.71 -18.38 -0.08
N LEU A 147 1.85 -17.99 0.85
CA LEU A 147 2.12 -18.19 2.29
C LEU A 147 1.73 -19.60 2.77
N ASP A 148 0.80 -20.24 2.07
CA ASP A 148 0.36 -21.60 2.39
C ASP A 148 1.33 -22.64 1.77
N ASP A 149 1.78 -22.42 0.53
CA ASP A 149 2.70 -23.30 -0.20
C ASP A 149 3.98 -22.58 -0.68
N PRO A 150 4.81 -22.00 0.22
CA PRO A 150 5.96 -21.16 -0.14
C PRO A 150 6.99 -21.85 -1.03
N THR A 151 7.13 -23.17 -0.91
CA THR A 151 8.05 -23.98 -1.71
C THR A 151 7.69 -24.02 -3.19
N ASP A 152 6.41 -23.93 -3.54
CA ASP A 152 5.94 -23.91 -4.93
C ASP A 152 6.36 -22.61 -5.64
N TYR A 153 6.60 -21.57 -4.86
CA TYR A 153 7.09 -20.27 -5.29
C TYR A 153 8.62 -20.14 -5.12
N GLY A 154 9.29 -21.22 -4.71
CA GLY A 154 10.75 -21.27 -4.51
C GLY A 154 11.23 -20.48 -3.30
N PHE A 155 10.39 -20.33 -2.27
CA PHE A 155 10.81 -19.90 -0.94
C PHE A 155 10.95 -21.12 -0.02
N PRO A 156 11.87 -21.11 0.95
CA PRO A 156 12.06 -22.27 1.82
C PRO A 156 10.89 -22.47 2.80
N ASP A 157 10.30 -21.38 3.33
CA ASP A 157 9.12 -21.38 4.17
C ASP A 157 8.47 -19.98 4.24
N ALA A 158 7.32 -19.88 4.89
CA ALA A 158 6.51 -18.65 4.96
C ALA A 158 7.03 -17.60 5.96
N THR A 159 8.00 -17.97 6.80
CA THR A 159 8.52 -17.16 7.92
C THR A 159 9.99 -16.77 7.76
N CYS A 160 10.67 -17.29 6.74
CA CYS A 160 12.08 -17.08 6.57
C CYS A 160 12.39 -15.61 6.22
N ILE A 161 13.51 -15.11 6.76
CA ILE A 161 13.96 -13.73 6.61
C ILE A 161 15.42 -13.74 6.13
N ASN A 162 15.74 -12.93 5.12
CA ASN A 162 17.10 -12.59 4.75
C ASN A 162 17.18 -11.25 4.00
N ASP A 163 18.37 -10.68 3.83
CA ASP A 163 18.54 -9.35 3.24
C ASP A 163 18.87 -9.35 1.74
N ASP A 164 18.91 -10.53 1.09
CA ASP A 164 19.27 -10.66 -0.34
C ASP A 164 18.10 -10.32 -1.30
N GLY A 165 16.90 -10.12 -0.76
CA GLY A 165 15.71 -9.74 -1.51
C GLY A 165 15.11 -10.82 -2.41
N THR A 166 15.62 -12.07 -2.37
CA THR A 166 15.24 -13.11 -3.32
C THR A 166 15.07 -14.51 -2.73
N SER A 167 15.86 -14.92 -1.74
CA SER A 167 15.80 -16.30 -1.24
C SER A 167 14.74 -16.51 -0.17
N CYS A 168 14.26 -15.44 0.48
CA CYS A 168 13.18 -15.49 1.46
C CYS A 168 11.97 -14.67 1.09
N ILE A 169 10.81 -15.01 1.66
CA ILE A 169 9.59 -14.20 1.50
C ILE A 169 9.82 -12.83 2.11
N TRP A 170 10.46 -12.77 3.28
CA TRP A 170 10.66 -11.55 4.04
C TRP A 170 12.09 -11.04 3.86
N TRP A 171 12.22 -9.75 3.51
CA TRP A 171 13.49 -9.05 3.43
C TRP A 171 13.98 -8.58 4.81
N ASN A 172 13.04 -8.20 5.66
CA ASN A 172 13.25 -7.97 7.09
C ASN A 172 11.99 -8.40 7.85
N ASP A 173 11.91 -8.10 9.14
CA ASP A 173 10.78 -8.45 10.01
C ASP A 173 9.47 -7.69 9.69
N TYR A 174 9.45 -6.88 8.64
CA TYR A 174 8.28 -6.08 8.26
C TYR A 174 7.95 -6.12 6.76
N HIS A 175 8.95 -6.23 5.89
CA HIS A 175 8.77 -6.05 4.45
C HIS A 175 9.01 -7.34 3.66
N PRO A 176 8.14 -7.65 2.69
CA PRO A 176 8.38 -8.71 1.73
C PRO A 176 9.58 -8.41 0.82
N SER A 177 10.18 -9.48 0.30
CA SER A 177 11.32 -9.43 -0.59
C SER A 177 10.95 -8.99 -2.01
N ALA A 178 11.95 -8.55 -2.77
CA ALA A 178 11.77 -8.19 -4.17
C ALA A 178 11.19 -9.35 -4.99
N LYS A 179 11.61 -10.61 -4.73
CA LYS A 179 11.01 -11.78 -5.39
C LYS A 179 9.53 -11.92 -5.07
N TYR A 180 9.10 -11.70 -3.82
CA TYR A 180 7.68 -11.71 -3.49
C TYR A 180 6.94 -10.62 -4.27
N HIS A 181 7.49 -9.41 -4.33
CA HIS A 181 6.93 -8.30 -5.11
C HIS A 181 6.87 -8.55 -6.62
N GLN A 182 7.82 -9.32 -7.17
CA GLN A 182 7.77 -9.77 -8.56
C GLN A 182 6.55 -10.66 -8.81
N LEU A 183 6.37 -11.69 -7.97
CA LEU A 183 5.24 -12.62 -8.06
C LEU A 183 3.90 -11.89 -7.87
N GLN A 184 3.84 -10.93 -6.95
CA GLN A 184 2.70 -10.03 -6.79
C GLN A 184 2.40 -9.27 -8.08
N ALA A 185 3.41 -8.68 -8.73
CA ALA A 185 3.23 -7.95 -9.98
C ALA A 185 2.78 -8.86 -11.14
N GLU A 186 3.29 -10.10 -11.21
CA GLU A 186 2.86 -11.12 -12.17
C GLU A 186 1.40 -11.52 -11.99
N ASP A 187 0.92 -11.56 -10.75
CA ASP A 187 -0.49 -11.82 -10.48
C ASP A 187 -1.38 -10.61 -10.82
N MET A 188 -0.98 -9.41 -10.38
CA MET A 188 -1.67 -8.15 -10.69
C MET A 188 -1.80 -7.92 -12.21
N LYS A 189 -0.78 -8.31 -12.99
CA LYS A 189 -0.79 -8.25 -14.45
C LYS A 189 -2.04 -8.89 -15.05
N LYS A 190 -2.51 -10.02 -14.51
CA LYS A 190 -3.69 -10.74 -15.03
C LYS A 190 -4.96 -9.88 -14.94
N VAL A 191 -5.05 -9.04 -13.92
CA VAL A 191 -6.17 -8.11 -13.70
C VAL A 191 -6.00 -6.82 -14.51
N LEU A 192 -4.76 -6.38 -14.71
CA LEU A 192 -4.45 -5.13 -15.43
C LEU A 192 -4.40 -5.30 -16.96
N GLN A 193 -4.28 -6.53 -17.46
CA GLN A 193 -4.20 -6.86 -18.89
C GLN A 193 -5.25 -6.17 -19.78
N PRO A 194 -6.54 -6.10 -19.38
CA PRO A 194 -7.57 -5.41 -20.17
C PRO A 194 -7.30 -3.91 -20.41
N LEU A 195 -6.42 -3.28 -19.64
CA LEU A 195 -6.03 -1.88 -19.80
C LEU A 195 -5.00 -1.67 -20.92
N GLY A 196 -4.46 -2.75 -21.49
CA GLY A 196 -3.65 -2.74 -22.72
C GLY A 196 -2.17 -2.38 -22.54
N ALA A 197 -1.75 -1.97 -21.35
CA ALA A 197 -0.34 -1.64 -21.07
C ALA A 197 0.47 -2.82 -20.50
N TRP A 198 -0.19 -3.93 -20.11
CA TRP A 198 0.39 -5.12 -19.49
C TRP A 198 -0.02 -6.40 -20.23
#